data_AF-C0CSR2-F1
#
_entry.id   AF-C0CSR2-F1
#
_cell.length_a   1.000
_cell.length_b   1.000
_cell.length_c   1.000
_cell.angle_alpha   90.00
_cell.angle_beta   90.00
_cell.angle_gamma   90.00
#
_symmetry.space_group_name_H-M   'P 1'
#
loop_
_entity.id
_entity.type
_entity.pdbx_description
1 polymer ?
#
loop_
_entity_poly.entity_id
_entity_poly.type
_entity_poly.pdbx_seq_one_letter_code
_entity_poly.pdbx_strand_id
1 'polypeptide(L)'
;MSEIKITRKLLDEYRDMRKKRTIPILEMELREMREGDNGFGNSTIFDYRDGFPRPQSVVGFDWEQYERREKALERKKDVSKAVEKWIEEIEDGQTRCVFRMFYRDVMEWGKIAAKTGYSTSPDYPRKMIRDAYIEKCGIK
;
A
#
# COMPACT_ATOMS: atom_id res chain seq x y z
N MET A 1 -5.06 -17.76 -8.68
CA MET A 1 -4.77 -16.41 -8.17
C MET A 1 -5.64 -15.45 -8.94
N SER A 2 -6.51 -14.71 -8.26
CA SER A 2 -7.39 -13.72 -8.89
C SER A 2 -6.54 -12.68 -9.61
N GLU A 3 -6.75 -12.50 -10.91
CA GLU A 3 -6.02 -11.51 -11.69
C GLU A 3 -6.39 -10.10 -11.18
N ILE A 4 -5.43 -9.39 -10.59
CA ILE A 4 -5.66 -8.04 -10.06
C ILE A 4 -5.85 -7.10 -11.24
N LYS A 5 -7.11 -6.70 -11.47
CA LYS A 5 -7.44 -5.74 -12.52
C LYS A 5 -6.92 -4.35 -12.16
N ILE A 6 -6.09 -3.78 -13.04
CA ILE A 6 -5.60 -2.42 -12.90
C ILE A 6 -6.74 -1.43 -13.16
N THR A 7 -6.97 -0.53 -12.20
CA THR A 7 -7.97 0.54 -12.24
C THR A 7 -7.32 1.85 -11.84
N ARG A 8 -7.94 2.99 -12.19
CA ARG A 8 -7.40 4.31 -11.82
C ARG A 8 -7.30 4.47 -10.30
N LYS A 9 -8.33 4.01 -9.59
CA LYS A 9 -8.37 3.99 -8.11
C LYS A 9 -7.22 3.17 -7.50
N LEU A 10 -6.92 2.01 -8.08
CA LEU A 10 -5.84 1.15 -7.59
C LEU A 10 -4.46 1.77 -7.83
N LEU A 11 -4.26 2.49 -8.93
CA LEU A 11 -3.02 3.25 -9.18
C LEU A 11 -2.85 4.42 -8.20
N ASP A 12 -3.94 5.13 -7.88
CA ASP A 12 -3.93 6.20 -6.89
C ASP A 12 -3.65 5.65 -5.47
N GLU A 13 -4.29 4.53 -5.10
CA GLU A 13 -4.02 3.81 -3.84
C GLU A 13 -2.57 3.37 -3.75
N TYR A 14 -2.01 2.80 -4.83
CA TYR A 14 -0.61 2.41 -4.89
C TYR A 14 0.33 3.60 -4.65
N ARG A 15 0.06 4.75 -5.30
CA ARG A 15 0.85 5.96 -5.11
C ARG A 15 0.79 6.46 -3.67
N ASP A 16 -0.40 6.45 -3.06
CA ASP A 16 -0.58 6.87 -1.67
C ASP A 16 0.12 5.91 -0.70
N MET A 17 0.06 4.60 -0.94
CA MET A 17 0.80 3.61 -0.17
C MET A 17 2.31 3.85 -0.24
N ARG A 18 2.85 4.19 -1.41
CA ARG A 18 4.26 4.53 -1.59
C ARG A 18 4.61 5.84 -0.88
N LYS A 19 3.79 6.88 -1.04
CA LYS A 19 3.99 8.19 -0.40
C LYS A 19 4.01 8.10 1.12
N LYS A 20 3.07 7.35 1.70
CA LYS A 20 2.93 7.16 3.15
C LYS A 20 3.86 6.09 3.71
N ARG A 21 4.63 5.39 2.86
CA ARG A 21 5.46 4.24 3.24
C ARG A 21 4.66 3.18 4.04
N THR A 22 3.43 2.92 3.62
CA THR A 22 2.48 2.08 4.37
C THR A 22 2.98 0.64 4.56
N ILE A 23 3.58 0.03 3.52
CA ILE A 23 4.09 -1.35 3.59
C ILE A 23 5.21 -1.48 4.65
N PRO A 24 6.31 -0.71 4.61
CA PRO A 24 7.37 -0.84 5.60
C PRO A 24 6.93 -0.44 7.02
N ILE A 25 5.98 0.50 7.15
CA ILE A 25 5.39 0.82 8.47
C ILE A 25 4.63 -0.39 9.03
N LEU A 26 3.81 -1.05 8.21
CA LEU A 26 3.08 -2.25 8.64
C LEU A 26 4.01 -3.43 8.94
N GLU A 27 5.11 -3.58 8.20
CA GLU A 27 6.15 -4.58 8.50
C GLU A 27 6.83 -4.30 9.84
N MET A 28 7.10 -3.03 10.14
CA MET A 28 7.66 -2.60 11.42
C MET A 28 6.66 -2.86 12.55
N GLU A 29 5.39 -2.49 12.38
CA GLU A 29 4.33 -2.73 13.36
C GLU A 29 4.18 -4.24 13.67
N LEU A 30 4.16 -5.10 12.65
CA LEU A 30 4.08 -6.56 12.85
C LEU A 30 5.33 -7.12 13.55
N ARG A 31 6.51 -6.57 13.27
CA ARG A 31 7.75 -6.93 13.98
C ARG A 31 7.67 -6.53 15.45
N GLU A 32 7.27 -5.30 15.73
CA GLU A 32 7.09 -4.79 17.10
C GLU A 32 6.03 -5.56 17.87
N MET A 33 4.95 -6.01 17.21
CA MET A 33 3.97 -6.90 17.84
C MET A 33 4.62 -8.20 18.28
N ARG A 34 5.45 -8.84 17.44
CA ARG A 34 6.10 -10.13 17.79
C ARG A 34 7.23 -10.01 18.79
N GLU A 35 8.04 -8.95 18.70
CA GLU A 35 9.28 -8.78 19.47
C GLU A 35 9.05 -7.99 20.76
N GLY A 36 7.97 -7.20 20.84
CA GLY A 36 7.67 -6.34 21.99
C GLY A 36 6.26 -6.56 22.56
N ASP A 37 5.87 -5.64 23.45
CA ASP A 37 4.61 -5.74 24.19
C ASP A 37 3.37 -5.26 23.39
N ASN A 38 3.60 -4.67 22.20
CA ASN A 38 2.55 -4.09 21.35
C ASN A 38 1.56 -5.12 20.80
N GLY A 39 1.90 -6.42 20.85
CA GLY A 39 1.03 -7.52 20.44
C GLY A 39 0.13 -8.05 21.57
N PHE A 40 0.30 -7.59 22.81
CA PHE A 40 -0.44 -8.13 23.95
C PHE A 40 -1.70 -7.32 24.25
N GLY A 41 -2.84 -8.01 24.32
CA GLY A 41 -4.11 -7.47 24.79
C GLY A 41 -4.42 -7.94 26.21
N ASN A 42 -5.36 -7.26 26.87
CA ASN A 42 -5.91 -7.70 28.14
C ASN A 42 -7.35 -8.23 27.95
N SER A 43 -7.70 -9.25 28.72
CA SER A 43 -9.07 -9.76 28.81
C SER A 43 -9.43 -9.94 30.28
N THR A 44 -10.65 -9.57 30.65
CA THR A 44 -11.13 -9.77 32.02
C THR A 44 -11.86 -11.10 32.11
N ILE A 45 -11.33 -12.01 32.91
CA ILE A 45 -11.99 -13.28 33.24
C ILE A 45 -12.44 -13.19 34.70
N PHE A 46 -13.60 -13.75 35.01
CA PHE A 46 -14.07 -13.84 36.39
C PHE A 46 -13.61 -15.16 37.00
N ASP A 47 -12.79 -15.10 38.04
CA ASP A 47 -12.46 -16.24 38.90
C ASP A 47 -13.61 -16.45 39.91
N TYR A 48 -14.01 -17.71 40.10
CA TYR A 48 -15.13 -18.12 40.96
C TYR A 48 -14.71 -19.13 42.04
N ARG A 49 -13.41 -19.36 42.26
CA ARG A 49 -12.92 -20.36 43.21
C ARG A 49 -13.43 -20.20 44.64
N ASP A 50 -13.82 -18.99 45.04
CA ASP A 50 -14.38 -18.67 46.36
C ASP A 50 -15.91 -18.48 46.36
N GLY A 51 -16.59 -18.77 45.26
CA GLY A 51 -18.04 -18.64 45.11
C GLY A 51 -18.55 -17.26 44.69
N PHE A 52 -17.67 -16.26 44.52
CA PHE A 52 -18.05 -14.92 44.04
C PHE A 52 -17.23 -14.52 42.80
N PRO A 53 -17.79 -13.75 41.84
CA PRO A 53 -17.04 -13.33 40.66
C PRO A 53 -15.94 -12.33 41.03
N ARG A 54 -14.68 -12.72 40.86
CA ARG A 54 -13.52 -11.82 40.98
C ARG A 54 -12.94 -11.51 39.60
N PRO A 55 -12.98 -10.26 39.12
CA PRO A 55 -12.36 -9.91 37.85
C PRO A 55 -10.84 -10.03 37.94
N GLN A 56 -10.26 -10.85 37.07
CA GLN A 56 -8.82 -10.99 36.85
C GLN A 56 -8.48 -10.61 35.40
N SER A 57 -7.46 -9.78 35.24
CA SER A 57 -6.91 -9.45 33.93
C SER A 57 -5.95 -10.54 33.48
N VAL A 58 -6.27 -11.24 32.40
CA VAL A 58 -5.35 -12.13 31.70
C VAL A 58 -4.75 -11.37 30.52
N VAL A 59 -3.43 -11.32 30.49
CA VAL A 59 -2.66 -10.74 29.37
C VAL A 59 -2.32 -11.86 28.40
N GLY A 60 -2.62 -11.66 27.12
CA GLY A 60 -2.37 -12.64 26.07
C GLY A 60 -2.07 -11.97 24.75
N PHE A 61 -1.40 -12.69 23.85
CA PHE A 61 -1.12 -12.16 22.51
C PHE A 61 -2.39 -12.11 21.66
N ASP A 62 -2.66 -10.97 21.05
CA ASP A 62 -3.82 -10.76 20.18
C ASP A 62 -3.52 -11.31 18.76
N TRP A 63 -3.66 -12.63 18.64
CA TRP A 63 -3.46 -13.36 17.38
C TRP A 63 -4.42 -12.91 16.27
N GLU A 64 -5.68 -12.64 16.61
CA GLU A 64 -6.67 -12.22 15.61
C GLU A 64 -6.29 -10.88 14.99
N GLN A 65 -5.84 -9.94 15.81
CA GLN A 65 -5.34 -8.66 15.36
C GLN A 65 -4.06 -8.80 14.52
N TYR A 66 -3.12 -9.64 14.96
CA TYR A 66 -1.89 -9.92 14.21
C TYR A 66 -2.20 -10.50 12.82
N GLU A 67 -3.03 -11.55 12.74
CA GLU A 67 -3.38 -12.19 11.47
C GLU A 67 -4.12 -11.24 10.51
N ARG A 68 -5.01 -10.39 11.03
CA ARG A 68 -5.69 -9.39 10.20
C ARG A 68 -4.69 -8.40 9.59
N ARG A 69 -3.70 -7.94 10.36
CA ARG A 69 -2.66 -7.05 9.87
C ARG A 69 -1.74 -7.75 8.86
N GLU A 70 -1.37 -9.00 9.11
CA GLU A 70 -0.56 -9.82 8.20
C GLU A 70 -1.26 -10.03 6.84
N LYS A 71 -2.54 -10.40 6.84
CA LYS A 71 -3.36 -10.51 5.62
C LYS A 71 -3.47 -9.17 4.88
N ALA A 72 -3.62 -8.07 5.61
CA ALA A 72 -3.67 -6.73 5.01
C ALA A 72 -2.32 -6.32 4.39
N LEU A 73 -1.20 -6.71 5.00
CA LEU A 73 0.14 -6.49 4.46
C LEU A 73 0.34 -7.29 3.17
N GLU A 74 -0.02 -8.58 3.17
CA GLU A 74 0.15 -9.44 1.99
C GLU A 74 -0.66 -8.91 0.81
N ARG A 75 -1.92 -8.55 1.03
CA ARG A 75 -2.77 -7.94 -0.01
C ARG A 75 -2.13 -6.67 -0.58
N LYS A 76 -1.55 -5.81 0.25
CA LYS A 76 -0.87 -4.58 -0.22
C LYS A 76 0.39 -4.88 -1.02
N LYS A 77 1.15 -5.91 -0.63
CA LYS A 77 2.32 -6.39 -1.38
C LYS A 77 1.91 -6.94 -2.75
N ASP A 78 0.83 -7.71 -2.81
CA ASP A 78 0.32 -8.26 -4.08
C ASP A 78 -0.15 -7.16 -5.03
N VAL A 79 -0.88 -6.17 -4.52
CA VAL A 79 -1.27 -4.98 -5.31
C VAL A 79 -0.04 -4.22 -5.80
N SER A 80 0.96 -4.01 -4.93
CA SER A 80 2.22 -3.35 -5.31
C SER A 80 2.93 -4.09 -6.44
N LYS A 81 3.08 -5.41 -6.34
CA LYS A 81 3.72 -6.24 -7.37
C LYS A 81 2.94 -6.23 -8.68
N ALA A 82 1.62 -6.31 -8.62
CA ALA A 82 0.77 -6.26 -9.81
C ALA A 82 0.90 -4.94 -10.56
N VAL A 83 0.92 -3.81 -9.83
CA VAL A 83 1.12 -2.48 -10.44
C VAL A 83 2.53 -2.33 -11.01
N GLU A 84 3.56 -2.77 -10.29
CA GLU A 84 4.94 -2.69 -10.78
C GLU A 84 5.13 -3.53 -12.06
N LYS A 85 4.60 -4.76 -12.09
CA LYS A 85 4.61 -5.62 -13.28
C LYS A 85 3.86 -4.97 -14.44
N TRP A 86 2.67 -4.43 -14.20
CA TRP A 86 1.89 -3.73 -15.23
C TRP A 86 2.63 -2.51 -15.80
N ILE A 87 3.31 -1.73 -14.96
CA ILE A 87 4.14 -0.61 -15.42
C ILE A 87 5.29 -1.11 -16.31
N GLU A 88 5.93 -2.22 -15.96
CA GLU A 88 7.04 -2.78 -16.75
C GLU A 88 6.58 -3.33 -18.11
N GLU A 89 5.37 -3.89 -18.18
CA GLU A 89 4.75 -4.40 -19.41
C GLU A 89 4.34 -3.31 -20.42
N ILE A 90 4.27 -2.03 -20.00
CA ILE A 90 4.00 -0.91 -20.93
C ILE A 90 5.08 -0.88 -22.01
N GLU A 91 4.74 -1.08 -23.27
CA GLU A 91 5.72 -1.16 -24.37
C GLU A 91 6.47 0.18 -24.59
N ASP A 92 5.72 1.29 -24.61
CA ASP A 92 6.28 2.63 -24.83
C ASP A 92 7.23 3.05 -23.71
N GLY A 93 8.49 3.25 -24.07
CA GLY A 93 9.57 3.58 -23.13
C GLY A 93 9.35 4.92 -22.42
N GLN A 94 8.81 5.93 -23.11
CA GLN A 94 8.53 7.23 -22.50
C GLN A 94 7.40 7.14 -21.48
N THR A 95 6.29 6.50 -21.85
CA THR A 95 5.17 6.24 -20.93
C THR A 95 5.63 5.43 -19.73
N ARG A 96 6.34 4.32 -19.93
CA ARG A 96 6.89 3.49 -18.83
C ARG A 96 7.72 4.33 -17.86
N CYS A 97 8.56 5.22 -18.38
CA CYS A 97 9.43 6.08 -17.58
C CYS A 97 8.62 7.10 -16.77
N VAL A 98 7.63 7.76 -17.39
CA VAL A 98 6.74 8.72 -16.70
C VAL A 98 5.92 8.03 -15.61
N PHE A 99 5.36 6.84 -15.88
CA PHE A 99 4.62 6.06 -14.90
C PHE A 99 5.50 5.63 -13.72
N ARG A 100 6.74 5.20 -13.98
CA ARG A 100 7.72 4.91 -12.93
C ARG A 100 7.97 6.14 -12.04
N MET A 101 8.29 7.28 -12.64
CA MET A 101 8.57 8.49 -11.86
C MET A 101 7.36 8.96 -11.04
N PHE A 102 6.15 8.86 -11.60
CA PHE A 102 4.95 9.35 -10.93
C PHE A 102 4.42 8.42 -9.83
N TYR A 103 4.33 7.12 -10.11
CA TYR A 103 3.73 6.13 -9.21
C TYR A 103 4.76 5.47 -8.29
N ARG A 104 5.93 5.06 -8.82
CA ARG A 104 6.97 4.36 -8.04
C ARG A 104 7.76 5.34 -7.19
N ASP A 105 8.20 6.44 -7.78
CA ASP A 105 9.10 7.42 -7.14
C ASP A 105 8.35 8.60 -6.51
N VAL A 106 7.01 8.65 -6.68
CA VAL A 106 6.14 9.68 -6.11
C VAL A 106 6.59 11.11 -6.47
N MET A 107 7.14 11.30 -7.67
CA MET A 107 7.57 12.62 -8.13
C MET A 107 6.37 13.50 -8.50
N GLU A 108 6.55 14.82 -8.38
CA GLU A 108 5.60 15.80 -8.85
C GLU A 108 5.78 16.09 -10.34
N TRP A 109 4.69 16.45 -11.01
CA TRP A 109 4.65 16.67 -12.47
C TRP A 109 5.68 17.69 -12.95
N GLY A 110 5.97 18.76 -12.19
CA GLY A 110 7.00 19.73 -12.55
C GLY A 110 8.41 19.12 -12.66
N LYS A 111 8.78 18.23 -11.72
CA LYS A 111 10.07 17.53 -11.75
C LYS A 111 10.12 16.50 -12.88
N ILE A 112 9.00 15.82 -13.13
CA ILE A 112 8.88 14.86 -14.24
C ILE A 112 9.03 15.58 -15.58
N ALA A 113 8.35 16.71 -15.76
CA ALA A 113 8.44 17.52 -16.97
C ALA A 113 9.85 18.03 -17.22
N ALA A 114 10.54 18.52 -16.18
CA ALA A 114 11.94 18.91 -16.29
C ALA A 114 12.86 17.75 -16.74
N LYS A 115 12.66 16.55 -16.18
CA LYS A 115 13.45 15.36 -16.54
C LYS A 115 13.13 14.79 -17.93
N THR A 116 11.91 15.00 -18.42
CA THR A 116 11.43 14.48 -19.71
C THR A 116 11.61 15.48 -20.86
N GLY A 117 12.16 16.67 -20.59
CA GLY A 117 12.41 17.71 -21.60
C GLY A 117 11.23 18.65 -21.85
N TYR A 118 10.15 18.55 -21.08
CA TYR A 118 8.96 19.40 -21.16
C TYR A 118 8.91 20.47 -20.05
N SER A 119 10.05 21.00 -19.63
CA SER A 119 10.16 21.95 -18.50
C SER A 119 9.23 23.16 -18.61
N THR A 120 8.93 23.62 -19.81
CA THR A 120 8.02 24.75 -20.10
C THR A 120 6.54 24.39 -19.92
N SER A 121 6.18 23.10 -19.93
CA SER A 121 4.81 22.63 -19.73
C SER A 121 4.76 21.47 -18.72
N PRO A 122 4.71 21.80 -17.41
CA PRO A 122 4.58 20.82 -16.34
C PRO A 122 3.40 19.85 -16.49
N ASP A 123 2.33 20.29 -17.17
CA ASP A 123 1.10 19.54 -17.37
C ASP A 123 1.16 18.56 -18.55
N TYR A 124 2.14 18.70 -19.45
CA TYR A 124 2.25 17.87 -20.65
C TYR A 124 2.37 16.37 -20.34
N PRO A 125 3.26 15.92 -19.43
CA PRO A 125 3.36 14.49 -19.09
C PRO A 125 2.09 13.94 -18.44
N ARG A 126 1.30 14.77 -17.76
CA ARG A 126 0.04 14.35 -17.14
C ARG A 126 -1.03 14.08 -18.20
N LYS A 127 -1.27 15.04 -19.07
CA LYS A 127 -2.39 15.00 -20.03
C LYS A 127 -2.06 14.14 -21.25
N MET A 128 -0.89 14.36 -21.85
CA MET A 128 -0.55 13.80 -23.16
C MET A 128 0.07 12.40 -23.07
N ILE A 129 0.65 12.04 -21.92
CA ILE A 129 1.29 10.73 -21.72
C ILE A 129 0.43 9.88 -20.80
N ARG A 130 0.24 10.29 -19.53
CA ARG A 130 -0.50 9.47 -18.56
C ARG A 130 -1.98 9.31 -18.92
N ASP A 131 -2.72 10.41 -19.02
CA ASP A 131 -4.17 10.32 -19.24
C ASP A 131 -4.50 9.70 -20.59
N ALA A 132 -3.78 10.08 -21.65
CA ALA A 132 -3.92 9.46 -22.97
C ALA A 132 -3.67 7.94 -22.95
N TYR A 133 -2.66 7.47 -22.20
CA TYR A 133 -2.39 6.03 -22.07
C TYR A 133 -3.48 5.30 -21.28
N ILE A 134 -3.94 5.88 -20.16
CA ILE A 134 -5.02 5.32 -19.34
C ILE A 134 -6.31 5.20 -20.16
N GLU A 135 -6.63 6.21 -20.95
CA GLU A 135 -7.79 6.21 -21.86
C GLU A 135 -7.65 5.16 -22.95
N LYS A 136 -6.48 5.05 -23.59
CA LYS A 136 -6.17 4.03 -24.60
C LYS A 136 -6.32 2.61 -24.05
N CYS A 137 -5.91 2.37 -22.80
CA CYS A 137 -6.06 1.08 -22.13
C CYS A 137 -7.48 0.80 -21.63
N GLY A 138 -8.42 1.75 -21.76
CA GLY A 138 -9.79 1.61 -21.27
C GLY A 138 -9.89 1.49 -19.75
N ILE A 139 -8.89 1.99 -19.02
CA ILE A 139 -8.83 1.92 -17.56
C ILE A 139 -9.74 3.01 -16.99
N LYS A 140 -10.81 2.59 -16.32
CA LYS A 140 -11.73 3.47 -15.59
C LYS A 140 -11.32 3.64 -14.12
#